data_AF-A0A2K3KAZ0-F1
#
_entry.id   AF-A0A2K3KAZ0-F1
#
_cell.length_a   1.000
_cell.length_b   1.000
_cell.length_c   1.000
_cell.angle_alpha   90.00
_cell.angle_beta   90.00
_cell.angle_gamma   90.00
#
_symmetry.space_group_name_H-M   'P 1'
#
loop_
_entity.id
_entity.type
_entity.pdbx_description
1 polymer ?
#
loop_
_entity_poly.entity_id
_entity_poly.type
_entity_poly.pdbx_seq_one_letter_code
_entity_poly.pdbx_strand_id
1 'polypeptide(L)'
;QWSASSLSPDNSILNEPGPLGLSLKKSNSFLEILQMMISQGNMVSAYEKDETSNSRSRSKKESRASAVKLKASNFPAILLKIGSWEYKSKFEGELVAKCYYATEKLVWEVLEGDLKRKIEIPWSNITALQANCPEEGPSTLTLVVSYFLYMLAT
;
A
#
# COMPACT_ATOMS: atom_id res chain seq x y z
N GLN A 1 56.25 1.70 10.65
CA GLN A 1 55.24 1.83 11.72
C GLN A 1 53.93 2.22 11.06
N TRP A 2 52.95 1.32 11.03
CA TRP A 2 51.59 1.64 10.58
C TRP A 2 50.74 1.79 11.84
N SER A 3 50.13 2.94 12.02
CA SER A 3 49.13 3.16 13.07
C SER A 3 47.75 3.04 12.44
N ALA A 4 46.97 2.08 12.90
CA ALA A 4 45.57 1.94 12.54
C ALA A 4 44.74 2.97 13.32
N SER A 5 44.16 3.94 12.62
CA SER A 5 43.07 4.74 13.17
C SER A 5 41.76 4.01 12.89
N SER A 6 41.13 3.53 13.96
CA SER A 6 39.79 2.95 13.96
C SER A 6 38.78 3.98 13.47
N LEU A 7 38.30 3.82 12.23
CA LEU A 7 37.12 4.52 11.74
C LEU A 7 35.89 3.70 12.10
N SER A 8 35.15 4.19 13.08
CA SER A 8 33.77 3.76 13.36
C SER A 8 32.96 3.82 12.06
N PRO A 9 32.06 2.85 11.80
CA PRO A 9 31.14 2.97 10.69
C PRO A 9 30.12 4.07 11.03
N ASP A 10 30.41 5.29 10.58
CA ASP A 10 29.46 6.38 10.60
C ASP A 10 28.26 6.01 9.72
N ASN A 11 27.14 5.70 10.38
CA ASN A 11 25.83 5.45 9.79
C ASN A 11 25.19 6.72 9.17
N SER A 12 25.99 7.67 8.70
CA SER A 12 25.53 8.99 8.26
C SER A 12 24.97 9.04 6.84
N ILE A 13 25.12 7.96 6.05
CA ILE A 13 24.71 7.91 4.63
C ILE A 13 23.19 7.65 4.45
N LEU A 14 22.45 7.29 5.51
CA LEU A 14 21.03 6.91 5.40
C LEU A 14 20.04 7.97 5.90
N ASN A 15 20.49 9.18 6.23
CA ASN A 15 19.65 10.27 6.72
C ASN A 15 19.21 11.26 5.64
N GLU A 16 19.40 10.94 4.35
CA GLU A 16 18.76 11.71 3.29
C GLU A 16 17.25 11.40 3.32
N PRO A 17 16.37 12.39 3.56
CA PRO A 17 14.94 12.15 3.48
C PRO A 17 14.62 11.75 2.04
N GLY A 18 13.93 10.61 1.88
CA GLY A 18 13.44 10.20 0.56
C GLY A 18 12.58 11.29 -0.08
N PRO A 19 12.23 11.19 -1.37
CA PRO A 19 11.60 12.26 -2.18
C PRO A 19 10.29 12.86 -1.60
N LEU A 20 9.74 12.26 -0.54
CA LEU A 20 8.57 12.72 0.20
C LEU A 20 8.91 13.44 1.53
N GLY A 21 10.18 13.71 1.83
CA GLY A 21 10.58 14.40 3.08
C GLY A 21 10.42 13.56 4.35
N LEU A 22 10.22 12.24 4.23
CA LEU A 22 9.94 11.35 5.35
C LEU A 22 11.25 10.78 5.94
N SER A 23 11.55 11.08 7.21
CA SER A 23 12.68 10.45 7.92
C SER A 23 12.28 9.06 8.42
N LEU A 24 12.65 8.02 7.70
CA LEU A 24 12.42 6.63 8.13
C LEU A 24 13.52 6.21 9.11
N LYS A 25 13.17 6.03 10.39
CA LYS A 25 14.08 5.43 11.36
C LYS A 25 13.90 3.91 11.34
N LYS A 26 15.01 3.17 11.24
CA LYS A 26 14.97 1.70 11.37
C LYS A 26 14.65 1.35 12.83
N SER A 27 13.49 0.75 13.08
CA SER A 27 13.15 0.21 14.40
C SER A 27 13.81 -1.16 14.62
N ASN A 28 14.10 -1.52 15.87
CA ASN A 28 14.66 -2.84 16.19
C ASN A 28 13.72 -3.99 15.78
N SER A 29 12.40 -3.76 15.83
CA SER A 29 11.40 -4.74 15.36
C SER A 29 11.52 -5.06 13.87
N PHE A 30 11.94 -4.11 13.04
CA PHE A 30 12.20 -4.35 11.63
C PHE A 30 13.43 -5.26 11.42
N LEU A 31 14.46 -5.09 12.26
CA LEU A 31 15.66 -5.92 12.21
C LEU A 31 15.37 -7.36 12.63
N GLU A 32 14.54 -7.58 13.65
CA GLU A 32 14.11 -8.92 14.06
C GLU A 32 13.38 -9.66 12.93
N ILE A 33 12.48 -8.98 12.21
CA ILE A 33 11.79 -9.57 11.06
C ILE A 33 12.77 -9.93 9.94
N LEU A 34 13.74 -9.06 9.66
CA LEU A 34 14.74 -9.28 8.61
C LEU A 34 15.68 -10.44 8.98
N GLN A 35 16.09 -10.53 10.24
CA GLN A 35 16.87 -11.64 10.77
C GLN A 35 16.08 -12.95 10.71
N MET A 36 14.79 -12.92 11.05
CA MET A 36 13.90 -14.07 10.95
C MET A 36 13.74 -14.54 9.50
N MET A 37 13.58 -13.62 8.53
CA MET A 37 13.50 -13.97 7.11
C MET A 37 14.81 -14.56 6.57
N ILE A 38 15.97 -14.03 6.98
CA ILE A 38 17.28 -14.57 6.57
C ILE A 38 17.54 -15.94 7.23
N SER A 39 17.06 -16.15 8.46
CA SER A 39 17.20 -17.44 9.15
C SER A 39 16.35 -18.57 8.55
N GLN A 40 15.26 -18.23 7.85
CA GLN A 40 14.36 -19.18 7.19
C GLN A 40 14.79 -19.48 5.75
N GLY A 41 16.01 -19.96 5.55
CA GLY A 41 16.58 -20.25 4.23
C GLY A 41 15.61 -20.88 3.21
N ASN A 42 15.22 -20.09 2.21
CA ASN A 42 14.77 -20.48 0.88
C ASN A 42 13.63 -21.52 0.75
N MET A 43 12.38 -21.04 0.68
CA MET A 43 11.27 -21.67 -0.05
C MET A 43 10.51 -20.50 -0.72
N VAL A 44 10.52 -20.31 -2.04
CA VAL A 44 10.01 -21.19 -3.09
C VAL A 44 10.82 -20.98 -4.38
N SER A 45 11.35 -22.08 -4.91
CA SER A 45 11.94 -22.19 -6.23
C SER A 45 10.88 -22.58 -7.27
N ALA A 46 11.08 -22.06 -8.49
CA ALA A 46 10.63 -22.59 -9.78
C ALA A 46 9.12 -22.67 -10.08
N TYR A 47 8.70 -21.70 -10.90
CA TYR A 47 7.60 -21.81 -11.85
C TYR A 47 7.95 -22.89 -12.89
N GLU A 48 7.39 -24.08 -12.76
CA GLU A 48 7.35 -25.05 -13.87
C GLU A 48 6.18 -24.73 -14.79
N LYS A 49 6.49 -24.63 -16.07
CA LYS A 49 5.56 -24.47 -17.18
C LYS A 49 5.58 -25.80 -17.92
N ASP A 50 4.49 -26.55 -17.89
CA ASP A 50 4.29 -27.69 -18.80
C ASP A 50 2.83 -27.76 -19.32
N GLU A 51 2.76 -27.54 -20.63
CA GLU A 51 1.93 -28.07 -21.71
C GLU A 51 0.45 -28.56 -21.53
N THR A 52 -0.39 -27.97 -22.40
CA THR A 52 -1.27 -28.63 -23.39
C THR A 52 -2.66 -29.22 -23.03
N SER A 53 -3.62 -28.79 -23.87
CA SER A 53 -4.88 -29.42 -24.36
C SER A 53 -6.22 -29.21 -23.63
N ASN A 54 -7.04 -28.36 -24.28
CA ASN A 54 -8.40 -28.61 -24.77
C ASN A 54 -9.29 -29.65 -24.05
N SER A 55 -10.44 -29.22 -23.51
CA SER A 55 -11.75 -29.69 -23.99
C SER A 55 -12.93 -29.11 -23.20
N ARG A 56 -14.00 -28.86 -23.96
CA ARG A 56 -15.31 -28.40 -23.54
C ARG A 56 -15.98 -29.44 -22.63
N SER A 57 -16.63 -29.02 -21.56
CA SER A 57 -17.87 -29.68 -21.14
C SER A 57 -18.78 -28.74 -20.34
N ARG A 58 -20.06 -29.02 -20.52
CA ARG A 58 -21.21 -28.17 -20.29
C ARG A 58 -21.78 -28.47 -18.90
N SER A 59 -22.29 -27.42 -18.26
CA SER A 59 -23.41 -27.41 -17.30
C SER A 59 -23.30 -28.23 -16.00
N LYS A 60 -23.29 -27.51 -14.87
CA LYS A 60 -24.33 -27.64 -13.85
C LYS A 60 -24.51 -26.33 -13.08
N LYS A 61 -25.78 -26.03 -12.85
CA LYS A 61 -26.37 -24.77 -12.43
C LYS A 61 -26.54 -24.85 -10.92
N GLU A 62 -25.68 -24.17 -10.18
CA GLU A 62 -25.91 -23.79 -8.79
C GLU A 62 -25.61 -22.30 -8.68
N SER A 63 -26.47 -21.63 -7.93
CA SER A 63 -26.73 -20.20 -7.90
C SER A 63 -25.49 -19.36 -7.60
N ARG A 64 -24.72 -19.02 -8.64
CA ARG A 64 -23.94 -17.78 -8.61
C ARG A 64 -24.96 -16.66 -8.73
N ALA A 65 -25.24 -16.00 -7.60
CA ALA A 65 -25.69 -14.62 -7.61
C ALA A 65 -24.98 -13.92 -8.76
N SER A 66 -25.75 -13.26 -9.61
CA SER A 66 -25.25 -12.45 -10.71
C SER A 66 -23.92 -11.86 -10.29
N ALA A 67 -22.85 -12.16 -11.01
CA ALA A 67 -21.58 -11.47 -10.85
C ALA A 67 -21.86 -10.03 -11.29
N VAL A 68 -22.54 -9.27 -10.42
CA VAL A 68 -22.71 -7.84 -10.51
C VAL A 68 -21.27 -7.37 -10.59
N LYS A 69 -20.88 -6.88 -11.76
CA LYS A 69 -19.57 -6.32 -12.00
C LYS A 69 -19.41 -5.18 -11.00
N LEU A 70 -18.81 -5.48 -9.83
CA LEU A 70 -18.74 -4.57 -8.71
C LEU A 70 -17.86 -3.40 -9.16
N LYS A 71 -18.50 -2.29 -9.52
CA LYS A 71 -17.80 -1.05 -9.83
C LYS A 71 -17.13 -0.57 -8.54
N ALA A 72 -15.96 0.02 -8.70
CA ALA A 72 -15.31 0.68 -7.57
C ALA A 72 -16.20 1.83 -7.07
N SER A 73 -16.31 1.99 -5.76
CA SER A 73 -16.90 3.19 -5.17
C SER A 73 -15.83 4.29 -5.22
N ASN A 74 -16.13 5.41 -5.88
CA ASN A 74 -15.24 6.56 -5.94
C ASN A 74 -15.75 7.63 -4.98
N PHE A 75 -14.86 8.14 -4.13
CA PHE A 75 -15.14 9.16 -3.13
C PHE A 75 -14.21 10.34 -3.39
N PRO A 76 -14.73 11.47 -3.89
CA PRO A 76 -14.00 12.72 -3.89
C PRO A 76 -13.61 13.08 -2.47
N ALA A 77 -12.37 13.53 -2.27
CA ALA A 77 -11.87 13.90 -0.97
C ALA A 77 -11.14 15.24 -1.04
N ILE A 78 -11.07 15.91 0.10
CA ILE A 78 -10.43 17.24 0.23
C ILE A 78 -9.12 17.21 1.02
N LEU A 79 -8.91 16.16 1.82
CA LEU A 79 -7.76 15.99 2.70
C LEU A 79 -7.39 14.51 2.79
N LEU A 80 -6.10 14.20 2.62
CA LEU A 80 -5.50 12.91 2.93
C LEU A 80 -4.40 13.14 3.96
N LYS A 81 -4.45 12.41 5.08
CA LYS A 81 -3.46 12.51 6.16
C LYS A 81 -2.86 11.15 6.48
N ILE A 82 -1.53 11.09 6.55
CA ILE A 82 -0.76 9.89 6.89
C ILE A 82 0.30 10.28 7.93
N GLY A 83 0.06 9.93 9.19
CA GLY A 83 0.91 10.37 10.29
C GLY A 83 0.95 11.90 10.38
N SER A 84 2.14 12.48 10.24
CA SER A 84 2.36 13.94 10.20
C SER A 84 2.26 14.54 8.80
N TRP A 85 2.24 13.71 7.75
CA TRP A 85 2.11 14.18 6.37
C TRP A 85 0.63 14.41 6.03
N GLU A 86 0.34 15.47 5.29
CA GLU A 86 -0.98 15.76 4.77
C GLU A 86 -0.94 16.31 3.35
N TYR A 87 -1.96 15.96 2.56
CA TYR A 87 -2.24 16.52 1.25
C TYR A 87 -3.65 17.12 1.26
N LYS A 88 -3.76 18.38 0.84
CA LYS A 88 -5.02 19.14 0.74
C LYS A 88 -5.33 19.43 -0.72
N SER A 89 -6.48 18.97 -1.18
CA SER A 89 -6.99 19.24 -2.53
C SER A 89 -7.24 20.73 -2.69
N LYS A 90 -6.72 21.35 -3.77
CA LYS A 90 -6.99 22.76 -4.09
C LYS A 90 -8.17 22.87 -5.05
N PHE A 91 -8.31 21.90 -5.94
CA PHE A 91 -9.40 21.82 -6.90
C PHE A 91 -10.19 20.52 -6.70
N GLU A 92 -11.45 20.53 -7.14
CA GLU A 92 -12.30 19.35 -7.08
C GLU A 92 -11.75 18.26 -8.00
N GLY A 93 -11.69 17.02 -7.51
CA GLY A 93 -11.24 15.86 -8.28
C GLY A 93 -9.73 15.62 -8.25
N GLU A 94 -8.91 16.47 -7.62
CA GLU A 94 -7.47 16.21 -7.47
C GLU A 94 -7.18 15.07 -6.50
N LEU A 95 -8.03 14.87 -5.48
CA LEU A 95 -7.90 13.78 -4.52
C LEU A 95 -9.15 12.90 -4.57
N VAL A 96 -8.96 11.62 -4.89
CA VAL A 96 -10.05 10.64 -4.98
C VAL A 96 -9.64 9.34 -4.28
N ALA A 97 -10.47 8.88 -3.36
CA ALA A 97 -10.40 7.53 -2.82
C ALA A 97 -11.27 6.59 -3.65
N LYS A 98 -10.80 5.36 -3.86
CA LYS A 98 -11.52 4.31 -4.58
C LYS A 98 -11.52 3.02 -3.78
N CYS A 99 -12.69 2.51 -3.46
CA CYS A 99 -12.85 1.16 -2.92
C CYS A 99 -13.08 0.18 -4.07
N TYR A 100 -12.10 -0.66 -4.38
CA TYR A 100 -12.24 -1.76 -5.31
C TYR A 100 -12.64 -3.02 -4.56
N TYR A 101 -13.91 -3.40 -4.64
CA TYR A 101 -14.45 -4.60 -4.01
C TYR A 101 -13.98 -5.89 -4.69
N ALA A 102 -13.86 -5.89 -6.03
CA ALA A 102 -13.51 -7.09 -6.79
C ALA A 102 -12.03 -7.47 -6.66
N THR A 103 -11.14 -6.48 -6.52
CA THR A 103 -9.69 -6.69 -6.31
C THR A 103 -9.27 -6.43 -4.88
N GLU A 104 -10.25 -6.24 -3.98
CA GLU A 104 -10.07 -6.07 -2.53
C GLU A 104 -8.94 -5.09 -2.17
N LYS A 105 -9.01 -3.88 -2.74
CA LYS A 105 -8.05 -2.80 -2.42
C LYS A 105 -8.72 -1.44 -2.30
N LEU A 106 -8.15 -0.60 -1.45
CA LEU A 106 -8.41 0.83 -1.41
C LEU A 106 -7.31 1.53 -2.19
N VAL A 107 -7.67 2.48 -3.05
CA VAL A 107 -6.70 3.28 -3.81
C VAL A 107 -6.95 4.76 -3.55
N TRP A 108 -5.91 5.50 -3.18
CA TRP A 108 -5.92 6.95 -3.21
C TRP A 108 -5.22 7.43 -4.47
N GLU A 109 -5.87 8.29 -5.23
CA GLU A 109 -5.28 8.95 -6.40
C GLU A 109 -5.13 10.44 -6.08
N VAL A 110 -3.92 10.96 -6.32
CA VAL A 110 -3.57 12.37 -6.18
C VAL A 110 -3.13 12.88 -7.55
N LEU A 111 -3.85 13.86 -8.08
CA LEU A 111 -3.50 14.57 -9.30
C LEU A 111 -2.83 15.89 -8.91
N GLU A 112 -1.61 16.10 -9.40
CA GLU A 112 -0.84 17.33 -9.21
C GLU A 112 -0.35 17.80 -10.58
N GLY A 113 -1.09 18.75 -11.17
CA GLY A 113 -0.90 19.13 -12.58
C GLY A 113 -1.17 17.95 -13.52
N ASP A 114 -0.20 17.64 -14.38
CA ASP A 114 -0.29 16.52 -15.32
C ASP A 114 0.16 15.18 -14.71
N LEU A 115 0.66 15.19 -13.46
CA LEU A 115 1.18 14.00 -12.80
C LEU A 115 0.12 13.36 -11.91
N LYS A 116 -0.05 12.05 -12.05
CA LYS A 116 -0.92 11.23 -11.20
C LYS A 116 -0.07 10.36 -10.28
N ARG A 117 -0.16 10.60 -8.96
CA ARG A 117 0.37 9.72 -7.92
C ARG A 117 -0.74 8.84 -7.37
N LYS A 118 -0.38 7.65 -6.89
CA LYS A 118 -1.34 6.71 -6.30
C LYS A 118 -0.78 6.00 -5.07
N ILE A 119 -1.66 5.66 -4.15
CA ILE A 119 -1.39 4.81 -3.00
C ILE A 119 -2.38 3.66 -3.06
N GLU A 120 -1.89 2.42 -3.07
CA GLU A 120 -2.74 1.23 -3.08
C GLU A 120 -2.58 0.48 -1.77
N ILE A 121 -3.71 0.16 -1.12
CA ILE A 121 -3.77 -0.53 0.16
C ILE A 121 -4.67 -1.76 -0.03
N PRO A 122 -4.10 -2.98 -0.06
CA PRO A 122 -4.89 -4.20 -0.03
C PRO A 122 -5.77 -4.24 1.22
N TRP A 123 -6.97 -4.78 1.10
CA TRP A 123 -7.90 -4.87 2.23
C TRP A 123 -7.37 -5.73 3.36
N SER A 124 -6.60 -6.78 3.03
CA SER A 124 -5.91 -7.62 4.02
C SER A 124 -4.92 -6.85 4.90
N ASN A 125 -4.48 -5.66 4.48
CA ASN A 125 -3.63 -4.79 5.27
C ASN A 125 -4.40 -3.78 6.13
N ILE A 126 -5.72 -3.65 5.98
CA ILE A 126 -6.55 -2.77 6.80
C ILE A 126 -6.95 -3.53 8.06
N THR A 127 -6.45 -3.10 9.22
CA THR A 127 -6.73 -3.74 10.51
C THR A 127 -7.88 -3.10 11.26
N ALA A 128 -8.17 -1.82 10.97
CA ALA A 128 -9.35 -1.14 11.47
C ALA A 128 -9.83 -0.07 10.49
N LEU A 129 -11.15 0.17 10.46
CA LEU A 129 -11.79 1.20 9.67
C LEU A 129 -12.79 1.94 10.55
N GLN A 130 -12.71 3.27 10.55
CA GLN A 130 -13.62 4.14 11.29
C GLN A 130 -14.14 5.22 10.35
N ALA A 131 -15.46 5.30 10.20
CA ALA A 131 -16.13 6.37 9.49
C ALA A 131 -16.79 7.31 10.51
N ASN A 132 -16.60 8.61 10.31
CA ASN A 132 -17.31 9.64 11.05
C ASN A 132 -18.04 10.53 10.05
N CYS A 133 -19.36 10.59 10.17
CA CYS A 133 -20.25 11.32 9.27
C CYS A 133 -21.10 12.28 10.12
N PRO A 134 -20.58 13.48 10.44
CA PRO A 134 -21.34 14.47 11.20
C PRO A 134 -22.52 15.00 10.38
N GLU A 135 -23.52 15.57 11.06
CA GLU A 135 -24.67 16.23 10.41
C GLU A 135 -24.23 17.51 9.66
N GLU A 136 -23.23 18.20 10.19
CA GLU A 136 -22.61 19.37 9.58
C GLU A 136 -21.11 19.14 9.34
N GLY A 137 -20.64 19.47 8.12
CA GLY A 137 -19.22 19.42 7.76
C GLY A 137 -18.79 18.15 6.99
N PRO A 138 -17.48 18.01 6.72
CA PRO A 138 -16.97 16.90 5.91
C PRO A 138 -16.89 15.59 6.72
N SER A 139 -17.32 14.50 6.11
CA SER A 139 -17.12 13.15 6.65
C SER A 139 -15.65 12.73 6.57
N THR A 140 -15.21 11.92 7.53
CA THR A 140 -13.85 11.40 7.60
C THR A 140 -13.84 9.88 7.62
N LEU A 141 -12.92 9.28 6.86
CA LEU A 141 -12.63 7.85 6.89
C LEU A 141 -11.20 7.65 7.42
N THR A 142 -11.07 7.03 8.58
CA THR A 142 -9.80 6.69 9.21
C THR A 142 -9.52 5.21 9.05
N LEU A 143 -8.28 4.88 8.69
CA LEU A 143 -7.82 3.51 8.45
C LEU A 143 -6.58 3.27 9.30
N VAL A 144 -6.56 2.11 9.97
CA VAL A 144 -5.35 1.57 10.57
C VAL A 144 -4.86 0.45 9.68
N VAL A 145 -3.58 0.47 9.33
CA VAL A 145 -2.98 -0.55 8.47
C VAL A 145 -1.83 -1.27 9.16
N SER A 146 -1.68 -2.56 8.90
CA SER A 146 -0.64 -3.40 9.51
C SER A 146 0.75 -3.17 8.93
N TYR A 147 0.85 -2.88 7.63
CA TYR A 147 2.12 -2.66 6.94
C TYR A 147 2.01 -1.44 6.02
N PHE A 148 2.77 -0.39 6.31
CA PHE A 148 2.95 0.78 5.44
C PHE A 148 4.13 0.64 4.47
N LEU A 149 4.97 -0.38 4.64
CA LEU A 149 6.29 -0.52 4.01
C LEU A 149 6.29 -0.74 2.48
N TYR A 150 5.13 -0.97 1.86
CA TYR A 150 5.01 -1.16 0.41
C TYR A 150 4.69 0.13 -0.37
N MET A 151 4.65 1.29 0.31
CA MET A 151 4.47 2.58 -0.37
C MET A 151 5.76 3.15 -0.99
N LEU A 152 6.79 2.32 -1.19
CA LEU A 152 7.96 2.67 -1.98
C LEU A 152 7.92 1.91 -3.32
N ALA A 153 7.89 2.70 -4.40
CA ALA A 153 8.10 2.34 -5.81
C ALA A 153 6.93 1.63 -6.54
N THR A 154 6.16 2.42 -7.27
CA THR A 154 5.90 2.16 -8.70
C THR A 154 6.25 3.40 -9.49
#